data_AF-A0A2V5QE69-F1
#
_entry.id   AF-A0A2V5QE69-F1
#
_cell.length_a   1.000
_cell.length_b   1.000
_cell.length_c   1.000
_cell.angle_alpha   90.00
_cell.angle_beta   90.00
_cell.angle_gamma   90.00
#
_symmetry.space_group_name_H-M   'P 1'
#
loop_
_entity.id
_entity.type
_entity.pdbx_description
1 polymer ?
#
loop_
_entity_poly.entity_id
_entity_poly.type
_entity_poly.pdbx_seq_one_letter_code
_entity_poly.pdbx_strand_id
1 'polypeptide(L)'
;DIIRGFNQTPIYNPIALLEYISNHPNEELVVQVERAGSRLDVRVKPMLLPTGGEMKPRIGIQWDTAGIVSTQHPNPIEQVYNSVTSTLKTIGAVASPKSDVKFQHLSGPVGIWNIYVRLFEAEGGWKLALWFSVILNVNLAILNLLPIPVLDGGHIVLALIESLRRKPVNMRVLEVVQTSCAVVIIGYMLYITFFDVQDLPFVRKRLDQFEAQSQPKNSQTP
;
A
#
# COMPACT_ATOMS: atom_id res chain seq x y z
N ASP A 1 20.01 -15.37 -6.88
CA ASP A 1 21.29 -14.63 -6.94
C ASP A 1 21.21 -13.35 -6.15
N ILE A 2 22.27 -13.00 -5.43
CA ILE A 2 22.33 -11.73 -4.67
C ILE A 2 23.31 -10.81 -5.39
N ILE A 3 22.82 -9.68 -5.91
CA ILE A 3 23.70 -8.66 -6.50
C ILE A 3 24.33 -7.86 -5.34
N ARG A 4 25.65 -7.91 -5.23
CA ARG A 4 26.44 -7.23 -4.18
C ARG A 4 26.98 -5.88 -4.65
N GLY A 5 27.21 -5.73 -5.95
CA GLY A 5 27.87 -4.55 -6.51
C GLY A 5 27.87 -4.52 -8.03
N PHE A 6 28.33 -3.40 -8.59
CA PHE A 6 28.74 -3.30 -10.00
C PHE A 6 30.03 -2.48 -10.10
N ASN A 7 30.93 -2.83 -11.02
CA ASN A 7 32.20 -2.12 -11.25
C ASN A 7 32.98 -1.83 -9.95
N GLN A 8 33.07 -2.82 -9.06
CA GLN A 8 33.71 -2.74 -7.74
C GLN A 8 33.05 -1.77 -6.74
N THR A 9 31.90 -1.20 -7.08
CA THR A 9 31.10 -0.36 -6.19
C THR A 9 29.98 -1.20 -5.55
N PRO A 10 29.88 -1.25 -4.20
CA PRO A 10 28.81 -1.97 -3.54
C PRO A 10 27.46 -1.31 -3.80
N ILE A 11 26.41 -2.11 -3.97
CA ILE A 11 25.04 -1.60 -4.09
C ILE A 11 24.25 -1.88 -2.82
N TYR A 12 23.50 -0.88 -2.37
CA TYR A 12 22.58 -0.97 -1.24
C TYR A 12 21.12 -0.75 -1.65
N ASN A 13 20.89 -0.17 -2.83
CA ASN A 13 19.57 0.13 -3.36
C ASN A 13 19.48 -0.33 -4.83
N PRO A 14 18.48 -1.16 -5.20
CA PRO A 14 18.19 -1.54 -6.58
C PRO A 14 18.12 -0.38 -7.57
N ILE A 15 17.65 0.79 -7.12
CA ILE A 15 17.49 1.99 -7.95
C ILE A 15 18.85 2.48 -8.46
N ALA A 16 19.92 2.38 -7.66
CA ALA A 16 21.25 2.85 -8.06
C ALA A 16 21.79 2.11 -9.30
N LEU A 17 21.52 0.80 -9.40
CA LEU A 17 21.90 0.01 -10.57
C LEU A 17 21.08 0.42 -11.81
N LEU A 18 19.78 0.67 -11.63
CA LEU A 18 18.89 1.08 -12.73
C LEU A 18 19.28 2.47 -13.28
N GLU A 19 19.61 3.41 -12.40
CA GLU A 19 20.07 4.76 -12.75
C GLU A 19 21.40 4.71 -13.51
N TYR A 20 22.35 3.89 -13.04
CA TYR A 20 23.63 3.69 -13.72
C TYR A 20 23.44 3.15 -15.16
N ILE A 21 22.60 2.13 -15.33
CA ILE A 21 22.27 1.55 -16.65
C ILE A 21 21.57 2.57 -17.55
N SER A 22 20.72 3.43 -16.98
CA SER A 22 20.01 4.48 -17.73
C SER A 22 20.97 5.52 -18.28
N ASN A 23 22.01 5.87 -17.51
CA ASN A 23 23.02 6.84 -17.92
C ASN A 23 24.09 6.25 -18.86
N HIS A 24 24.28 4.92 -18.84
CA HIS A 24 25.30 4.21 -19.64
C HIS A 24 24.68 3.08 -20.49
N PRO A 25 23.82 3.39 -21.47
CA PRO A 25 22.98 2.40 -22.17
C PRO A 25 23.76 1.43 -23.07
N ASN A 26 25.01 1.72 -23.42
CA ASN A 26 25.83 0.94 -24.34
C ASN A 26 27.14 0.43 -23.73
N GLU A 27 27.40 0.75 -22.47
CA GLU A 27 28.64 0.36 -21.79
C GLU A 27 28.49 -1.00 -21.12
N GLU A 28 29.52 -1.83 -21.23
CA GLU A 28 29.58 -3.07 -20.45
C GLU A 28 29.80 -2.75 -18.98
N LEU A 29 29.03 -3.41 -18.11
CA LEU A 29 29.21 -3.34 -16.67
C LEU A 29 29.51 -4.73 -16.10
N VAL A 30 30.35 -4.75 -15.08
CA VAL A 30 30.67 -5.98 -14.33
C VAL A 30 29.76 -6.02 -13.10
N VAL A 31 28.76 -6.90 -13.11
CA VAL A 31 27.87 -7.13 -11.97
C VAL A 31 28.52 -8.16 -11.06
N GLN A 32 28.69 -7.80 -9.79
CA GLN A 32 29.20 -8.70 -8.75
C GLN A 32 28.02 -9.44 -8.11
N VAL A 33 27.95 -10.73 -8.35
CA VAL A 33 26.84 -11.60 -7.94
C VAL A 33 27.34 -12.65 -6.96
N GLU A 34 26.57 -12.90 -5.90
CA GLU A 34 26.77 -14.04 -5.02
C GLU A 34 25.73 -15.12 -5.34
N ARG A 35 26.22 -16.30 -5.72
CA ARG A 35 25.40 -17.48 -6.02
C ARG A 35 25.94 -18.66 -5.22
N ALA A 36 25.08 -19.26 -4.39
CA ALA A 36 25.44 -20.38 -3.52
C ALA A 36 26.71 -20.14 -2.66
N GLY A 37 26.88 -18.91 -2.16
CA GLY A 37 28.02 -18.52 -1.31
C GLY A 37 29.32 -18.21 -2.06
N SER A 38 29.37 -18.40 -3.39
CA SER A 38 30.52 -18.04 -4.22
C SER A 38 30.27 -16.69 -4.92
N ARG A 39 31.31 -15.84 -4.97
CA ARG A 39 31.27 -14.54 -5.67
C ARG A 39 31.67 -14.72 -7.13
N LEU A 40 30.85 -14.19 -8.03
CA LEU A 40 30.97 -14.28 -9.47
C LEU A 40 30.89 -12.87 -10.06
N ASP A 41 31.83 -12.56 -10.94
CA ASP A 41 31.82 -11.32 -11.71
C ASP A 41 31.20 -11.62 -13.09
N VAL A 42 30.01 -11.07 -13.32
CA VAL A 42 29.24 -11.28 -14.55
C VAL A 42 29.31 -10.01 -15.39
N ARG A 43 29.89 -10.11 -16.59
CA ARG A 43 29.87 -9.02 -17.56
C ARG A 43 28.52 -8.97 -18.25
N VAL A 44 27.86 -7.83 -18.19
CA VAL A 44 26.54 -7.62 -18.78
C VAL A 44 26.54 -6.33 -19.57
N LYS A 45 25.98 -6.39 -20.79
CA LYS A 45 25.78 -5.23 -21.65
C LYS A 45 24.29 -4.88 -21.67
N PRO A 46 23.89 -3.65 -21.32
CA PRO A 46 22.50 -3.23 -21.46
C PRO A 46 22.05 -3.25 -22.92
N MET A 47 20.78 -3.57 -23.13
CA MET A 47 20.10 -3.52 -24.42
C MET A 47 18.86 -2.65 -24.31
N LEU A 48 18.62 -1.80 -25.32
CA LEU A 48 17.42 -0.98 -25.39
C LEU A 48 16.21 -1.88 -25.67
N LEU A 49 15.28 -1.95 -24.72
CA LEU A 49 14.06 -2.74 -24.83
C LEU A 49 12.82 -1.84 -24.70
N PRO A 50 11.74 -2.11 -25.47
CA PRO A 50 10.50 -1.36 -25.36
C PRO A 50 9.82 -1.64 -24.01
N THR A 51 9.64 -0.61 -23.19
CA THR A 51 8.97 -0.67 -21.89
C THR A 51 7.92 0.43 -21.81
N GLY A 52 6.64 0.05 -21.82
CA GLY A 52 5.55 1.02 -21.70
C GLY A 52 5.52 2.06 -22.82
N GLY A 53 5.95 1.69 -24.03
CA GLY A 53 6.00 2.58 -25.20
C GLY A 53 7.32 3.34 -25.39
N GLU A 54 8.23 3.32 -24.41
CA GLU A 54 9.54 3.99 -24.48
C GLU A 54 10.70 2.97 -24.57
N MET A 55 11.74 3.31 -25.32
CA MET A 55 12.97 2.50 -25.39
C MET A 55 13.84 2.79 -24.17
N LYS A 56 14.01 1.79 -23.29
CA LYS A 56 14.81 1.93 -22.06
C LYS A 56 15.94 0.89 -22.03
N PRO A 57 17.16 1.27 -21.62
CA PRO A 57 18.27 0.32 -21.49
C PRO A 57 18.00 -0.64 -20.32
N ARG A 58 18.16 -1.94 -20.57
CA ARG A 58 17.86 -3.00 -19.61
C ARG A 58 18.84 -4.15 -19.73
N ILE A 59 19.02 -4.87 -18.63
CA ILE A 59 19.86 -6.07 -18.55
C ILE A 59 19.04 -7.35 -18.29
N GLY A 60 17.71 -7.28 -18.39
CA GLY A 60 16.83 -8.45 -18.27
C GLY A 60 16.69 -9.04 -16.86
N ILE A 61 17.06 -8.30 -15.81
CA ILE A 61 16.88 -8.74 -14.42
C ILE A 61 15.52 -8.32 -13.89
N GLN A 62 14.91 -9.20 -13.08
CA GLN A 62 13.77 -8.87 -12.24
C GLN A 62 14.21 -8.96 -10.78
N TRP A 63 14.01 -7.87 -10.04
CA TRP A 63 14.27 -7.87 -8.61
C TRP A 63 13.24 -8.74 -7.91
N ASP A 64 13.72 -9.64 -7.06
CA ASP A 64 12.87 -10.31 -6.09
C ASP A 64 12.45 -9.28 -5.03
N THR A 65 11.22 -8.78 -5.15
CA THR A 65 10.64 -7.83 -4.21
C THR A 65 10.23 -8.48 -2.88
N ALA A 66 10.16 -9.81 -2.81
CA ALA A 66 9.88 -10.53 -1.57
C ALA A 66 11.14 -10.61 -0.68
N GLY A 67 12.32 -10.61 -1.30
CA GLY A 67 13.60 -10.71 -0.60
C GLY A 67 13.73 -12.01 0.21
N ILE A 68 14.62 -12.02 1.20
CA ILE A 68 14.68 -13.12 2.16
C ILE A 68 13.55 -12.91 3.17
N VAL A 69 12.44 -13.62 2.97
CA VAL A 69 11.32 -13.64 3.94
C VAL A 69 11.77 -14.39 5.18
N SER A 70 12.34 -13.65 6.14
CA SER A 70 12.67 -14.21 7.45
C SER A 70 11.45 -14.15 8.36
N THR A 71 11.02 -15.30 8.87
CA THR A 71 9.96 -15.38 9.87
C THR A 71 10.49 -14.86 11.19
N GLN A 72 10.18 -13.60 11.50
CA GLN A 72 10.39 -13.07 12.85
C GLN A 72 9.20 -13.44 13.73
N HIS A 73 9.48 -13.73 15.00
CA HIS A 73 8.47 -14.05 16.01
C HIS A 73 8.42 -12.93 17.07
N PRO A 74 7.98 -11.71 16.70
CA PRO A 74 7.84 -10.63 17.66
C PRO A 74 6.79 -11.01 18.71
N ASN A 75 7.06 -10.65 19.96
CA ASN A 75 6.13 -10.91 21.07
C ASN A 75 4.79 -10.18 20.81
N PRO A 76 3.62 -10.76 21.14
CA PRO A 76 2.32 -10.07 21.03
C PRO A 76 2.31 -8.64 21.59
N ILE A 77 2.98 -8.38 22.72
CA ILE A 77 3.05 -7.04 23.32
C ILE A 77 3.83 -6.07 22.41
N GLU A 78 4.94 -6.54 21.85
CA GLU A 78 5.77 -5.76 20.94
C GLU A 78 5.02 -5.45 19.64
N GLN A 79 4.24 -6.40 19.12
CA GLN A 79 3.39 -6.18 17.94
C GLN A 79 2.33 -5.11 18.19
N VAL A 80 1.67 -5.13 19.34
CA VAL A 80 0.68 -4.11 19.72
C VAL A 80 1.37 -2.75 19.84
N TYR A 81 2.49 -2.67 20.55
CA TYR A 81 3.24 -1.42 20.69
C TYR A 81 3.69 -0.84 19.33
N ASN A 82 4.22 -1.69 18.46
CA ASN A 82 4.63 -1.30 17.11
C ASN A 82 3.44 -0.84 16.25
N SER A 83 2.29 -1.49 16.38
CA SER A 83 1.07 -1.13 15.66
C SER A 83 0.49 0.21 16.16
N VAL A 84 0.47 0.43 17.48
CA VAL A 84 0.04 1.71 18.10
C VAL A 84 0.93 2.85 17.64
N THR A 85 2.25 2.70 17.78
CA THR A 85 3.20 3.74 17.42
C THR A 85 3.17 4.05 15.93
N SER A 86 3.05 3.03 15.07
CA SER A 86 2.93 3.21 13.62
C SER A 86 1.62 3.89 13.22
N THR A 87 0.50 3.53 13.86
CA THR A 87 -0.80 4.17 13.63
C THR A 87 -0.77 5.65 14.02
N LEU A 88 -0.24 5.98 15.20
CA LEU A 88 -0.12 7.38 15.65
C LEU A 88 0.81 8.20 14.75
N LYS A 89 1.95 7.63 14.33
CA LYS A 89 2.85 8.28 13.35
C LYS A 89 2.16 8.52 12.02
N THR A 90 1.37 7.56 11.54
CA THR A 90 0.63 7.68 10.28
C THR A 90 -0.46 8.74 10.37
N ILE A 91 -1.24 8.76 11.45
CA ILE A 91 -2.24 9.81 11.71
C ILE A 91 -1.56 11.19 11.78
N GLY A 92 -0.43 11.30 12.49
CA GLY A 92 0.35 12.52 12.56
C GLY A 92 0.92 12.97 11.21
N ALA A 93 1.34 12.02 10.37
CA ALA A 93 1.79 12.30 9.01
C ALA A 93 0.63 12.78 8.14
N VAL A 94 -0.53 12.14 8.18
CA VAL A 94 -1.73 12.55 7.41
C VAL A 94 -2.25 13.92 7.84
N ALA A 95 -2.15 14.26 9.14
CA ALA A 95 -2.54 15.56 9.66
C ALA A 95 -1.52 16.68 9.33
N SER A 96 -0.29 16.32 8.95
CA SER A 96 0.76 17.29 8.62
C SER A 96 0.59 17.83 7.19
N PRO A 97 0.46 19.15 6.98
CA PRO A 97 0.31 19.75 5.63
C PRO A 97 1.51 19.53 4.69
N LYS A 98 2.65 19.04 5.21
CA LYS A 98 3.88 18.78 4.46
C LYS A 98 4.08 17.31 4.08
N SER A 99 3.08 16.47 4.32
CA SER A 99 3.15 15.03 4.06
C SER A 99 2.46 14.69 2.74
N ASP A 100 3.12 13.89 1.90
CA ASP A 100 2.54 13.34 0.68
C ASP A 100 1.49 12.23 0.97
N VAL A 101 1.30 11.86 2.25
CA VAL A 101 0.33 10.84 2.66
C VAL A 101 -1.08 11.44 2.68
N LYS A 102 -1.73 11.41 1.51
CA LYS A 102 -3.14 11.76 1.35
C LYS A 102 -4.04 10.63 1.87
N PHE A 103 -5.21 10.98 2.42
CA PHE A 103 -6.28 10.03 2.81
C PHE A 103 -6.70 9.07 1.68
N GLN A 104 -6.39 9.42 0.43
CA GLN A 104 -6.61 8.64 -0.79
C GLN A 104 -5.78 7.35 -0.85
N HIS A 105 -4.71 7.25 -0.05
CA HIS A 105 -3.87 6.05 0.06
C HIS A 105 -4.37 5.06 1.12
N LEU A 106 -5.44 5.39 1.86
CA LEU A 106 -6.08 4.44 2.74
C LEU A 106 -6.90 3.47 1.88
N SER A 107 -6.50 2.19 1.90
CA SER A 107 -7.19 1.15 1.14
C SER A 107 -8.65 1.07 1.57
N GLY A 108 -9.58 1.30 0.63
CA GLY A 108 -11.00 1.08 0.85
C GLY A 108 -11.32 -0.41 1.04
N PRO A 109 -12.58 -0.78 1.31
CA PRO A 109 -12.99 -2.19 1.45
C PRO A 109 -12.58 -3.06 0.26
N VAL A 110 -12.66 -2.50 -0.95
CA VAL A 110 -12.24 -3.17 -2.20
C VAL A 110 -10.72 -3.25 -2.30
N GLY A 111 -9.99 -2.20 -1.92
CA GLY A 111 -8.53 -2.25 -1.78
C GLY A 111 -8.06 -3.33 -0.80
N ILE A 112 -8.71 -3.45 0.36
CA ILE A 112 -8.42 -4.49 1.37
C ILE A 112 -8.68 -5.88 0.78
N TRP A 113 -9.77 -6.09 0.05
CA TRP A 113 -10.03 -7.35 -0.65
C TRP A 113 -8.90 -7.71 -1.62
N ASN A 114 -8.46 -6.75 -2.43
CA ASN A 114 -7.38 -6.96 -3.40
C ASN A 114 -6.04 -7.31 -2.72
N ILE A 115 -5.78 -6.74 -1.53
CA ILE A 115 -4.63 -7.13 -0.71
C ILE A 115 -4.75 -8.60 -0.31
N TYR A 116 -5.90 -9.05 0.21
CA TYR A 116 -6.11 -10.45 0.56
C TYR A 116 -5.89 -11.39 -0.64
N VAL A 117 -6.45 -11.07 -1.81
CA VAL A 117 -6.24 -11.87 -3.03
C VAL A 117 -4.74 -12.03 -3.32
N ARG A 118 -3.98 -10.94 -3.32
CA ARG A 118 -2.52 -10.96 -3.55
C ARG A 118 -1.77 -11.74 -2.47
N LEU A 119 -2.17 -11.65 -1.20
CA LEU A 119 -1.54 -12.40 -0.12
C LEU A 119 -1.79 -13.90 -0.26
N PHE A 120 -2.99 -14.32 -0.70
CA PHE A 120 -3.32 -15.73 -0.91
C PHE A 120 -2.63 -16.36 -2.12
N GLU A 121 -2.25 -15.55 -3.12
CA GLU A 121 -1.47 -16.01 -4.28
C GLU A 121 -0.01 -16.35 -3.92
N ALA A 122 0.51 -15.86 -2.79
CA ALA A 122 1.88 -16.12 -2.35
C ALA A 122 2.06 -17.52 -1.74
N GLU A 123 3.29 -18.06 -1.83
CA GLU A 123 3.63 -19.30 -1.14
C GLU A 123 3.47 -19.14 0.39
N GLY A 124 2.63 -19.99 0.99
CA GLY A 124 2.28 -19.84 2.41
C GLY A 124 1.33 -18.66 2.69
N GLY A 125 0.58 -18.20 1.69
CA GLY A 125 -0.29 -17.04 1.73
C GLY A 125 -1.29 -16.99 2.90
N TRP A 126 -1.72 -18.15 3.41
CA TRP A 126 -2.58 -18.21 4.60
C TRP A 126 -1.92 -17.62 5.86
N LYS A 127 -0.59 -17.78 6.04
CA LYS A 127 0.15 -17.18 7.16
C LYS A 127 0.23 -15.67 7.01
N LEU A 128 0.46 -15.20 5.78
CA LEU A 128 0.49 -13.77 5.45
C LEU A 128 -0.89 -13.12 5.65
N ALA A 129 -1.97 -13.80 5.23
CA ALA A 129 -3.34 -13.35 5.44
C ALA A 129 -3.71 -13.29 6.93
N LEU A 130 -3.28 -14.26 7.73
CA LEU A 130 -3.43 -14.22 9.20
C LEU A 130 -2.66 -13.06 9.83
N TRP A 131 -1.40 -12.87 9.45
CA TRP A 131 -0.59 -11.75 9.91
C TRP A 131 -1.23 -10.40 9.57
N PHE A 132 -1.69 -10.23 8.32
CA PHE A 132 -2.37 -9.02 7.89
C PHE A 132 -3.69 -8.80 8.65
N SER A 133 -4.46 -9.87 8.89
CA SER A 133 -5.68 -9.83 9.71
C SER A 133 -5.41 -9.36 11.14
N VAL A 134 -4.34 -9.87 11.78
CA VAL A 134 -3.94 -9.45 13.13
C VAL A 134 -3.63 -7.95 13.15
N ILE A 135 -2.80 -7.47 12.22
CA ILE A 135 -2.44 -6.05 12.14
C ILE A 135 -3.68 -5.18 11.88
N LEU A 136 -4.54 -5.59 10.93
CA LEU A 136 -5.76 -4.87 10.61
C LEU A 136 -6.68 -4.76 11.83
N ASN A 137 -6.89 -5.85 12.57
CA ASN A 137 -7.73 -5.86 13.77
C ASN A 137 -7.14 -5.00 14.90
N VAL A 138 -5.83 -5.05 15.12
CA VAL A 138 -5.17 -4.19 16.12
C VAL A 138 -5.34 -2.72 15.75
N ASN A 139 -5.13 -2.36 14.49
CA ASN A 139 -5.35 -0.98 14.01
C ASN A 139 -6.82 -0.56 14.15
N LEU A 140 -7.76 -1.45 13.85
CA LEU A 140 -9.19 -1.18 14.03
C LEU A 140 -9.53 -0.98 15.52
N ALA A 141 -8.97 -1.78 16.41
CA ALA A 141 -9.13 -1.60 17.86
C ALA A 141 -8.59 -0.23 18.33
N ILE A 142 -7.43 0.19 17.83
CA ILE A 142 -6.84 1.51 18.13
C ILE A 142 -7.73 2.64 17.60
N LEU A 143 -8.20 2.54 16.36
CA LEU A 143 -9.12 3.52 15.78
C LEU A 143 -10.43 3.58 16.57
N ASN A 144 -10.96 2.44 17.00
CA ASN A 144 -12.16 2.35 17.83
C ASN A 144 -12.00 3.01 19.20
N LEU A 145 -10.78 3.14 19.72
CA LEU A 145 -10.49 3.86 20.97
C LEU A 145 -10.39 5.39 20.80
N LEU A 146 -10.40 5.91 19.57
CA LEU A 146 -10.37 7.36 19.34
C LEU A 146 -11.64 8.04 19.88
N PRO A 147 -11.54 9.33 20.28
CA PRO A 147 -12.66 10.10 20.82
C PRO A 147 -13.66 10.55 19.73
N ILE A 148 -14.09 9.61 18.88
CA ILE A 148 -15.01 9.86 17.77
C ILE A 148 -16.41 9.39 18.21
N PRO A 149 -17.45 10.24 18.18
CA PRO A 149 -18.77 9.95 18.75
C PRO A 149 -19.46 8.66 18.28
N VAL A 150 -19.13 8.14 17.09
CA VAL A 150 -19.72 6.89 16.55
C VAL A 150 -18.92 5.64 16.90
N LEU A 151 -17.70 5.78 17.43
CA LEU A 151 -16.83 4.68 17.83
C LEU A 151 -16.88 4.49 19.35
N ASP A 152 -16.49 3.31 19.84
CA ASP A 152 -16.52 2.94 21.26
C ASP A 152 -15.77 3.94 22.16
N GLY A 153 -14.65 4.48 21.68
CA GLY A 153 -13.87 5.51 22.36
C GLY A 153 -14.62 6.83 22.56
N GLY A 154 -15.53 7.18 21.64
CA GLY A 154 -16.43 8.32 21.81
C GLY A 154 -17.38 8.14 22.99
N HIS A 155 -17.97 6.95 23.12
CA HIS A 155 -18.82 6.62 24.27
C HIS A 155 -18.04 6.63 25.59
N ILE A 156 -16.81 6.09 25.60
CA ILE A 156 -15.92 6.11 26.77
C ILE A 156 -15.63 7.56 27.19
N VAL A 157 -15.29 8.43 26.24
CA VAL A 157 -14.98 9.85 26.52
C VAL A 157 -16.21 10.60 27.01
N LEU A 158 -17.38 10.35 26.43
CA LEU A 158 -18.63 10.95 26.90
C LEU A 158 -19.00 10.50 28.31
N ALA A 159 -18.85 9.21 28.62
CA ALA A 159 -19.04 8.68 29.96
C ALA A 159 -18.04 9.27 30.96
N LEU A 160 -16.79 9.48 30.55
CA LEU A 160 -15.77 10.14 31.36
C LEU A 160 -16.15 11.60 31.65
N ILE A 161 -16.58 12.34 30.62
CA ILE A 161 -17.05 13.72 30.75
C ILE A 161 -18.29 13.78 31.64
N GLU A 162 -19.24 12.87 31.50
CA GLU A 162 -20.43 12.79 32.35
C GLU A 162 -20.08 12.52 33.81
N SER A 163 -19.15 11.60 34.06
CA SER A 163 -18.63 11.30 35.40
C SER A 163 -17.98 12.53 36.05
N LEU A 164 -17.15 13.26 35.30
CA LEU A 164 -16.53 14.52 35.74
C LEU A 164 -17.56 15.63 35.98
N ARG A 165 -18.54 15.77 35.07
CA ARG A 165 -19.51 16.88 35.08
C ARG A 165 -20.73 16.59 35.96
N ARG A 166 -20.90 15.35 36.41
CA ARG A 166 -22.05 14.81 37.19
C ARG A 166 -23.42 15.20 36.64
N LYS A 167 -23.51 15.46 35.33
CA LYS A 167 -24.73 15.91 34.65
C LYS A 167 -24.88 15.16 33.34
N PRO A 168 -26.06 14.56 33.08
CA PRO A 168 -26.27 13.77 31.89
C PRO A 168 -26.09 14.60 30.63
N VAL A 169 -25.49 13.99 29.61
CA VAL A 169 -25.38 14.58 28.28
C VAL A 169 -26.76 14.55 27.61
N ASN A 170 -27.11 15.59 26.85
CA ASN A 170 -28.38 15.64 26.15
C ASN A 170 -28.44 14.54 25.08
N MET A 171 -29.31 13.55 25.29
CA MET A 171 -29.45 12.37 24.42
C MET A 171 -29.75 12.75 22.96
N ARG A 172 -30.54 13.81 22.72
CA ARG A 172 -30.86 14.27 21.35
C ARG A 172 -29.64 14.80 20.62
N VAL A 173 -28.74 15.49 21.33
CA VAL A 173 -27.51 16.00 20.73
C VAL A 173 -26.58 14.85 20.38
N LEU A 174 -26.48 13.85 21.26
CA LEU A 174 -25.68 12.67 21.01
C LEU A 174 -26.18 11.88 19.78
N GLU A 175 -27.49 11.65 19.70
CA GLU A 175 -28.12 10.94 18.58
C GLU A 175 -27.86 11.65 17.23
N VAL A 176 -27.99 12.98 17.20
CA VAL A 176 -27.72 13.77 15.99
C VAL A 176 -26.24 13.72 15.60
N VAL A 177 -25.34 13.89 16.56
CA VAL A 177 -23.89 13.86 16.31
C VAL A 177 -23.44 12.46 15.86
N GLN A 178 -23.94 11.41 16.50
CA GLN A 178 -23.62 10.02 16.15
C GLN A 178 -24.15 9.67 14.77
N THR A 179 -25.42 9.99 14.48
CA THR A 179 -26.04 9.71 13.19
C THR A 179 -25.36 10.50 12.06
N SER A 180 -25.08 11.78 12.26
CA SER A 180 -24.37 12.60 11.26
C SER A 180 -22.96 12.07 10.98
N CYS A 181 -22.21 11.70 12.02
CA CYS A 181 -20.89 11.09 11.87
C CYS A 181 -20.96 9.73 11.13
N ALA A 182 -21.91 8.88 11.50
CA ALA A 182 -22.13 7.59 10.83
C ALA A 182 -22.45 7.77 9.33
N VAL A 183 -23.34 8.69 8.99
CA VAL A 183 -23.72 9.00 7.61
C VAL A 183 -22.50 9.51 6.81
N VAL A 184 -21.68 10.38 7.40
CA VAL A 184 -20.46 10.88 6.75
C VAL A 184 -19.47 9.74 6.48
N ILE A 185 -19.22 8.88 7.46
CA ILE A 185 -18.28 7.75 7.31
C ILE A 185 -18.78 6.75 6.28
N ILE A 186 -20.05 6.35 6.36
CA ILE A 186 -20.65 5.42 5.39
C ILE A 186 -20.65 6.04 3.99
N GLY A 187 -21.02 7.32 3.87
CA GLY A 187 -20.99 8.04 2.60
C GLY A 187 -19.58 8.10 2.01
N TYR A 188 -18.57 8.34 2.84
CA TYR A 188 -17.17 8.34 2.43
C TYR A 188 -16.67 6.93 2.02
N MET A 189 -17.09 5.89 2.74
CA MET A 189 -16.80 4.50 2.37
C MET A 189 -17.39 4.16 1.00
N LEU A 190 -18.65 4.54 0.73
CA LEU A 190 -19.28 4.35 -0.58
C LEU A 190 -18.57 5.15 -1.67
N TYR A 191 -18.17 6.38 -1.38
CA TYR A 191 -17.40 7.23 -2.29
C TYR A 191 -16.10 6.56 -2.70
N ILE A 192 -15.22 6.18 -1.76
CA ILE A 192 -13.95 5.51 -2.08
C ILE A 192 -14.21 4.20 -2.81
N THR A 193 -15.17 3.40 -2.34
CA THR A 193 -15.51 2.12 -2.97
C THR A 193 -15.86 2.30 -4.44
N PHE A 194 -16.59 3.35 -4.79
CA PHE A 194 -16.93 3.63 -6.19
C PHE A 194 -15.69 3.90 -7.05
N PHE A 195 -14.70 4.66 -6.54
CA PHE A 195 -13.43 4.89 -7.24
C PHE A 195 -12.58 3.61 -7.30
N ASP A 196 -12.45 2.87 -6.20
CA ASP A 196 -11.69 1.63 -6.15
C ASP A 196 -12.23 0.59 -7.15
N VAL A 197 -13.56 0.49 -7.31
CA VAL A 197 -14.19 -0.44 -8.26
C VAL A 197 -13.85 -0.08 -9.71
N GLN A 198 -13.78 1.21 -10.05
CA GLN A 198 -13.39 1.63 -11.41
C GLN A 198 -11.94 1.25 -11.74
N ASP A 199 -11.05 1.32 -10.75
CA ASP A 199 -9.64 0.96 -10.91
C ASP A 199 -9.40 -0.56 -10.95
N LEU A 200 -10.43 -1.40 -10.75
CA LEU A 200 -10.29 -2.84 -10.88
C LEU A 200 -9.98 -3.23 -12.34
N PRO A 201 -8.98 -4.08 -12.59
CA PRO A 201 -8.52 -4.40 -13.94
C PRO A 201 -9.60 -5.05 -14.82
N PHE A 202 -10.56 -5.77 -14.23
CA PHE A 202 -11.68 -6.34 -14.98
C PHE A 202 -12.74 -5.29 -15.37
N VAL A 203 -12.97 -4.28 -14.51
CA VAL A 203 -13.92 -3.19 -14.78
C VAL A 203 -13.34 -2.26 -15.82
N ARG A 204 -12.07 -1.88 -15.66
CA ARG A 204 -11.34 -1.05 -16.63
C ARG A 204 -11.33 -1.67 -18.03
N LYS A 205 -11.03 -2.97 -18.14
CA LYS A 205 -11.08 -3.70 -19.42
C LYS A 205 -12.47 -3.69 -20.06
N ARG A 206 -13.55 -3.71 -19.26
CA ARG A 206 -14.93 -3.61 -19.77
C ARG A 206 -15.25 -2.19 -20.21
N LEU A 207 -14.87 -1.18 -19.44
CA LEU A 207 -15.06 0.24 -19.78
C LEU A 207 -14.33 0.59 -21.08
N ASP A 208 -13.06 0.18 -21.22
CA ASP A 208 -12.27 0.37 -22.44
C ASP A 208 -12.96 -0.28 -23.66
N GLN A 209 -13.59 -1.45 -23.49
CA GLN A 209 -14.36 -2.11 -24.55
C GLN A 209 -15.62 -1.32 -24.95
N PHE A 210 -16.31 -0.69 -24.00
CA PHE A 210 -17.48 0.15 -24.28
C PHE A 210 -17.08 1.46 -24.97
N GLU A 211 -15.99 2.09 -24.54
CA GLU A 211 -15.45 3.30 -25.18
C GLU A 211 -14.98 3.02 -26.61
N ALA A 212 -14.30 1.89 -26.85
CA ALA A 212 -13.90 1.46 -28.19
C ALA A 212 -15.08 1.17 -29.13
N GLN A 213 -16.24 0.79 -28.59
CA GLN A 213 -17.47 0.57 -29.37
C GLN A 213 -18.28 1.84 -29.62
N SER A 214 -18.10 2.88 -28.81
CA SER A 214 -18.86 4.13 -28.89
C SER A 214 -18.14 5.26 -29.65
N GLN A 215 -16.87 5.07 -30.04
CA GLN A 215 -16.25 5.93 -31.05
C GLN A 215 -16.86 5.65 -32.44
N PRO A 216 -17.47 6.66 -33.10
CA PRO A 216 -18.01 6.48 -34.44
C PRO A 216 -16.85 6.19 -35.40
N LYS A 217 -17.02 5.11 -36.16
CA LYS A 217 -16.13 4.63 -37.23
C LYS A 217 -16.12 5.61 -38.40
N ASN A 218 -15.62 6.84 -38.23
CA ASN A 218 -15.49 7.83 -39.30
C ASN A 218 -14.17 8.60 -39.19
N SER A 219 -13.11 7.99 -39.72
CA SER A 219 -12.05 8.65 -40.50
C SER A 219 -11.03 7.59 -40.94
N GLN A 220 -11.49 6.63 -41.74
CA GLN A 220 -10.63 6.00 -42.72
C GLN A 220 -11.13 6.48 -44.08
N THR A 221 -10.36 7.33 -44.73
CA THR A 221 -10.43 7.55 -46.17
C THR A 221 -8.97 7.62 -46.66
N PRO A 222 -8.71 7.08 -47.86
CA PRO A 222 -7.46 6.43 -48.25
C PRO A 222 -6.26 7.36 -48.43
#